data_AF-A0A1L7XMY1-F1
#
_entry.id   AF-A0A1L7XMY1-F1
#
_cell.length_a   1.000
_cell.length_b   1.000
_cell.length_c   1.000
_cell.angle_alpha   90.00
_cell.angle_beta   90.00
_cell.angle_gamma   90.00
#
_symmetry.space_group_name_H-M   'P 1'
#
loop_
_entity.id
_entity.type
_entity.pdbx_description
1 polymer ?
#
loop_
_entity_poly.entity_id
_entity_poly.type
_entity_poly.pdbx_seq_one_letter_code
_entity_poly.pdbx_strand_id
1 'polypeptide(L)'
;MYSWAKELNGIAVSLEHRYFGESAPFGATNPLTQHEEFNYLTLDNIMADAAYFVNNLKKNITGTENSKVIVAGGSYGGFLATVFRQNHPESFWGAISSAPVLTGWGNNTNMTEPSIYDYAIWVNNVYQDRSAQASANTKHAFGVLEQVISHRNVATSVSISVFGLNSYCCNLSCVLSP
;
A
#
# COMPACT_ATOMS: atom_id res chain seq x y z
N MET A 1 -10.96 -6.81 15.53
CA MET A 1 -10.28 -6.01 16.58
C MET A 1 -11.24 -5.55 17.67
N TYR A 2 -12.27 -4.74 17.38
CA TYR A 2 -13.22 -4.30 18.42
C TYR A 2 -13.96 -5.43 19.13
N SER A 3 -14.37 -6.49 18.40
CA SER A 3 -14.97 -7.69 19.00
C SER A 3 -14.01 -8.38 19.99
N TRP A 4 -12.77 -8.63 19.57
CA TRP A 4 -11.74 -9.21 20.44
C TRP A 4 -11.39 -8.33 21.63
N ALA A 5 -11.35 -7.01 21.46
CA ALA A 5 -11.14 -6.11 22.58
C ALA A 5 -12.25 -6.27 23.63
N LYS A 6 -13.52 -6.40 23.20
CA LYS A 6 -14.64 -6.67 24.10
C LYS A 6 -14.52 -8.04 24.79
N GLU A 7 -14.18 -9.09 24.05
CA GLU A 7 -14.04 -10.46 24.58
C GLU A 7 -12.86 -10.62 25.54
N LEU A 8 -11.76 -9.91 25.29
CA LEU A 8 -10.53 -9.98 26.08
C LEU A 8 -10.47 -8.94 27.20
N ASN A 9 -11.55 -8.18 27.43
CA ASN A 9 -11.58 -7.02 28.33
C ASN A 9 -10.41 -6.05 28.08
N GLY A 10 -10.09 -5.84 26.80
CA GLY A 10 -9.04 -4.95 26.32
C GLY A 10 -9.56 -3.63 25.78
N ILE A 11 -8.62 -2.78 25.37
CA ILE A 11 -8.89 -1.50 24.73
C ILE A 11 -8.52 -1.60 23.25
N ALA A 12 -9.42 -1.16 22.37
CA ALA A 12 -9.12 -1.01 20.96
C ALA A 12 -8.80 0.46 20.68
N VAL A 13 -7.61 0.71 20.14
CA VAL A 13 -7.15 2.03 19.71
C VAL A 13 -6.70 1.95 18.25
N SER A 14 -6.85 3.07 17.53
CA SER A 14 -6.29 3.25 16.19
C SER A 14 -5.22 4.33 16.25
N LEU A 15 -4.08 4.06 15.62
CA LEU A 15 -3.01 5.03 15.43
C LEU A 15 -3.04 5.48 13.97
N GLU A 16 -3.25 6.77 13.74
CA GLU A 16 -3.12 7.34 12.41
C GLU A 16 -1.63 7.52 12.07
N HIS A 17 -1.29 7.23 10.81
CA HIS A 17 0.08 7.25 10.34
C HIS A 17 0.55 8.69 10.09
N ARG A 18 1.80 9.03 10.46
CA ARG A 18 2.38 10.35 10.13
C ARG A 18 2.26 10.66 8.64
N TYR A 19 1.91 11.89 8.30
CA TYR A 19 1.62 12.41 6.95
C TYR A 19 0.35 11.86 6.28
N PHE A 20 -0.55 11.21 7.03
CA PHE A 20 -1.86 10.80 6.53
C PHE A 20 -2.97 11.40 7.39
N GLY A 21 -4.07 11.79 6.75
CA GLY A 21 -5.22 12.35 7.45
C GLY A 21 -4.87 13.65 8.17
N GLU A 22 -5.22 13.72 9.45
CA GLU A 22 -4.98 14.88 10.32
C GLU A 22 -3.57 14.84 10.95
N SER A 23 -2.89 13.70 10.87
CA SER A 23 -1.54 13.50 11.38
C SER A 23 -0.51 14.11 10.44
N ALA A 24 -0.42 15.44 10.40
CA ALA A 24 0.46 16.21 9.51
C ALA A 24 1.57 16.95 10.29
N PRO A 25 2.74 16.30 10.54
CA PRO A 25 3.91 17.00 11.08
C PRO A 25 4.22 18.26 10.27
N PHE A 26 4.54 19.36 10.96
CA PHE A 26 4.85 20.65 10.33
C PHE A 26 3.69 21.27 9.52
N GLY A 27 2.47 20.72 9.60
CA GLY A 27 1.36 21.11 8.73
C GLY A 27 1.57 20.70 7.26
N ALA A 28 2.43 19.71 7.01
CA ALA A 28 2.76 19.25 5.67
C ALA A 28 1.63 18.41 5.07
N THR A 29 1.13 18.83 3.90
CA THR A 29 0.01 18.19 3.20
C THR A 29 0.32 17.88 1.74
N ASN A 30 1.31 18.54 1.14
CA ASN A 30 1.67 18.33 -0.26
C ASN A 30 3.15 17.95 -0.43
N PRO A 31 3.46 16.66 -0.68
CA PRO A 31 4.84 16.21 -0.83
C PRO A 31 5.54 16.75 -2.09
N LEU A 32 4.81 17.31 -3.06
CA LEU A 32 5.38 17.90 -4.28
C LEU A 32 5.91 19.32 -4.06
N THR A 33 5.48 19.99 -2.99
CA THR A 33 5.89 21.37 -2.69
C THR A 33 6.61 21.50 -1.36
N GLN A 34 6.51 20.50 -0.49
CA GLN A 34 7.01 20.49 0.89
C GLN A 34 8.03 19.37 1.10
N HIS A 35 9.01 19.25 0.20
CA HIS A 35 9.94 18.12 0.20
C HIS A 35 10.72 18.00 1.51
N GLU A 36 11.11 19.11 2.13
CA GLU A 36 11.89 19.13 3.36
C GLU A 36 11.10 18.61 4.57
N GLU A 37 9.82 18.98 4.65
CA GLU A 37 8.93 18.52 5.71
C GLU A 37 8.67 17.01 5.60
N PHE A 38 8.66 16.46 4.38
CA PHE A 38 8.48 15.02 4.16
C PHE A 38 9.76 14.20 4.37
N ASN A 39 10.93 14.82 4.59
CA ASN A 39 12.16 14.09 4.94
C ASN A 39 12.02 13.27 6.24
N TYR A 40 11.04 13.59 7.09
CA TYR A 40 10.76 12.85 8.32
C TYR A 40 9.73 11.71 8.14
N LEU A 41 9.24 11.48 6.91
CA LEU A 41 8.48 10.28 6.55
C LEU A 41 9.45 9.10 6.35
N THR A 42 10.00 8.60 7.46
CA THR A 42 10.93 7.47 7.47
C THR A 42 10.42 6.34 8.35
N LEU A 43 10.85 5.11 8.07
CA LEU A 43 10.41 3.93 8.82
C LEU A 43 10.77 4.03 10.31
N ASP A 44 11.98 4.48 10.64
CA ASP A 44 12.43 4.66 12.03
C ASP A 44 11.51 5.60 12.81
N ASN A 45 11.14 6.69 12.16
CA ASN A 45 10.23 7.69 12.68
C ASN A 45 8.81 7.15 12.87
N ILE A 46 8.31 6.34 11.93
CA ILE A 46 7.01 5.68 12.03
C ILE A 46 7.00 4.68 13.19
N MET A 47 8.08 3.93 13.36
CA MET A 47 8.24 2.98 14.48
C MET A 47 8.31 3.71 15.84
N ALA A 48 9.05 4.82 15.89
CA ALA A 48 9.15 5.66 17.08
C ALA A 48 7.80 6.25 17.51
N ASP A 49 6.98 6.74 16.55
CA ASP A 49 5.63 7.22 16.85
C ASP A 49 4.77 6.12 17.48
N ALA A 50 4.82 4.91 16.91
CA ALA A 50 4.01 3.79 17.38
C ALA A 50 4.41 3.35 18.79
N ALA A 51 5.72 3.24 19.07
CA ALA A 51 6.22 2.92 20.40
C ALA A 51 5.89 4.03 21.42
N TYR A 52 6.07 5.29 21.04
CA TYR A 52 5.72 6.44 21.88
C TYR A 52 4.23 6.49 22.19
N PHE A 53 3.37 6.27 21.18
CA PHE A 53 1.92 6.22 21.33
C PHE A 53 1.49 5.15 22.34
N VAL A 54 2.01 3.92 22.20
CA VAL A 54 1.73 2.83 23.16
C VAL A 54 2.18 3.20 24.57
N ASN A 55 3.40 3.74 24.71
CA ASN A 55 3.92 4.14 26.02
C ASN A 55 3.08 5.25 26.65
N ASN A 56 2.57 6.20 25.86
CA ASN A 56 1.68 7.25 26.34
C ASN A 56 0.31 6.69 26.77
N LEU A 57 -0.26 5.73 26.04
CA LEU A 57 -1.50 5.09 26.46
C LEU A 57 -1.33 4.36 27.81
N LYS A 58 -0.25 3.58 27.95
CA LYS A 58 0.08 2.84 29.17
C LYS A 58 0.26 3.73 30.40
N LYS A 59 0.78 4.94 30.22
CA LYS A 59 1.01 5.91 31.30
C LYS A 59 -0.26 6.67 31.69
N ASN A 60 -1.14 6.94 30.73
CA ASN A 60 -2.26 7.87 30.93
C ASN A 60 -3.61 7.17 31.13
N ILE A 61 -3.71 5.87 30.84
CA ILE A 61 -4.94 5.09 31.07
C ILE A 61 -4.72 4.17 32.26
N THR A 62 -5.43 4.43 33.35
CA THR A 62 -5.37 3.65 34.60
C THR A 62 -5.59 2.16 34.33
N GLY A 63 -4.71 1.31 34.87
CA GLY A 63 -4.82 -0.15 34.78
C GLY A 63 -4.26 -0.73 33.49
N THR A 64 -3.57 0.07 32.66
CA THR A 64 -2.96 -0.40 31.42
C THR A 64 -1.44 -0.52 31.48
N GLU A 65 -0.82 -0.23 32.63
CA GLU A 65 0.63 -0.14 32.81
C GLU A 65 1.33 -1.46 32.43
N ASN A 66 0.72 -2.58 32.81
CA ASN A 66 1.22 -3.94 32.55
C ASN A 66 0.50 -4.65 31.38
N SER A 67 -0.36 -3.94 30.63
CA SER A 67 -1.14 -4.54 29.56
C SER A 67 -0.25 -5.02 28.40
N LYS A 68 -0.57 -6.20 27.87
CA LYS A 68 0.01 -6.70 26.62
C LYS A 68 -0.63 -5.97 25.45
N VAL A 69 0.19 -5.60 24.45
CA VAL A 69 -0.25 -4.88 23.27
C VAL A 69 -0.13 -5.77 22.05
N ILE A 70 -1.23 -5.91 21.31
CA ILE A 70 -1.25 -6.56 20.00
C ILE A 70 -1.42 -5.48 18.96
N VAL A 71 -0.44 -5.33 18.06
CA VAL A 71 -0.60 -4.48 16.87
C VAL A 71 -1.27 -5.30 15.77
N ALA A 72 -2.20 -4.69 15.02
CA ALA A 72 -2.86 -5.33 13.90
C ALA A 72 -2.92 -4.38 12.70
N GLY A 73 -2.75 -4.91 11.50
CA GLY A 73 -2.85 -4.13 10.27
C GLY A 73 -2.98 -4.99 9.03
N GLY A 74 -3.44 -4.37 7.94
CA GLY A 74 -3.61 -4.99 6.63
C GLY A 74 -2.77 -4.32 5.55
N SER A 75 -2.33 -5.05 4.53
CA SER A 75 -1.49 -4.52 3.44
C SER A 75 -0.22 -3.85 3.99
N TYR A 76 0.06 -2.59 3.62
CA TYR A 76 1.13 -1.79 4.23
C TYR A 76 1.03 -1.73 5.76
N GLY A 77 -0.18 -1.64 6.31
CA GLY A 77 -0.39 -1.71 7.76
C GLY A 77 -0.01 -3.08 8.37
N GLY A 78 -0.12 -4.16 7.60
CA GLY A 78 0.36 -5.49 8.00
C GLY A 78 1.89 -5.55 8.02
N PHE A 79 2.54 -4.97 7.00
CA PHE A 79 3.98 -4.76 7.00
C PHE A 79 4.41 -3.98 8.26
N LEU A 80 3.75 -2.86 8.57
CA LEU A 80 3.98 -2.07 9.78
C LEU A 80 3.80 -2.88 11.06
N ALA A 81 2.70 -3.64 11.20
CA ALA A 81 2.47 -4.50 12.35
C ALA A 81 3.63 -5.50 12.57
N THR A 82 4.18 -6.04 11.47
CA THR A 82 5.31 -6.97 11.49
C THR A 82 6.57 -6.29 11.99
N VAL A 83 6.96 -5.16 11.38
CA VAL A 83 8.20 -4.44 11.73
C VAL A 83 8.13 -3.79 13.12
N PHE A 84 6.94 -3.35 13.57
CA PHE A 84 6.75 -2.84 14.93
C PHE A 84 7.03 -3.94 15.96
N ARG A 85 6.45 -5.14 15.76
CA ARG A 85 6.69 -6.26 16.67
C ARG A 85 8.13 -6.76 16.64
N GLN A 86 8.77 -6.73 15.48
CA GLN A 86 10.14 -7.20 15.31
C GLN A 86 11.17 -6.25 15.95
N ASN A 87 10.99 -4.94 15.78
CA ASN A 87 11.97 -3.93 16.23
C ASN A 87 11.66 -3.34 17.61
N HIS A 88 10.40 -3.38 18.06
CA HIS A 88 9.98 -2.90 19.38
C HIS A 88 9.24 -3.98 20.19
N PRO A 89 9.88 -5.13 20.47
CA PRO A 89 9.29 -6.22 21.25
C PRO A 89 8.86 -5.81 22.67
N GLU A 90 9.46 -4.76 23.23
CA GLU A 90 9.13 -4.16 24.52
C GLU A 90 7.79 -3.42 24.51
N SER A 91 7.42 -2.81 23.37
CA SER A 91 6.16 -2.09 23.21
C SER A 91 5.06 -3.01 22.70
N PHE A 92 5.37 -3.92 21.78
CA PHE A 92 4.40 -4.79 21.12
C PHE A 92 4.63 -6.25 21.49
N TRP A 93 3.68 -6.84 22.22
CA TRP A 93 3.77 -8.24 22.66
C TRP A 93 3.50 -9.22 21.49
N GLY A 94 2.63 -8.85 20.56
CA GLY A 94 2.32 -9.64 19.37
C GLY A 94 1.85 -8.77 18.20
N ALA A 95 1.82 -9.38 17.00
CA ALA A 95 1.35 -8.74 15.78
C ALA A 95 0.37 -9.63 15.02
N ILE A 96 -0.65 -9.00 14.42
CA ILE A 96 -1.57 -9.62 13.47
C ILE A 96 -1.40 -8.91 12.15
N SER A 97 -0.72 -9.60 11.22
CA SER A 97 -0.31 -9.06 9.94
C SER A 97 -1.13 -9.69 8.83
N SER A 98 -2.07 -8.94 8.27
CA SER A 98 -2.98 -9.42 7.23
C SER A 98 -2.52 -8.97 5.84
N ALA A 99 -2.29 -9.93 4.94
CA ALA A 99 -1.79 -9.68 3.59
C ALA A 99 -0.61 -8.66 3.53
N PRO A 100 0.43 -8.80 4.38
CA PRO A 100 1.54 -7.85 4.37
C PRO A 100 2.35 -7.95 3.08
N VAL A 101 2.75 -6.81 2.55
CA VAL A 101 3.76 -6.75 1.50
C VAL A 101 5.13 -6.85 2.18
N LEU A 102 5.71 -8.05 2.25
CA LEU A 102 7.01 -8.29 2.89
C LEU A 102 8.17 -8.38 1.91
N THR A 103 7.85 -8.64 0.63
CA THR A 103 8.80 -8.79 -0.47
C THR A 103 8.40 -7.85 -1.60
N GLY A 104 9.31 -7.63 -2.57
CA GLY A 104 9.06 -6.70 -3.68
C GLY A 104 9.30 -5.23 -3.33
N TRP A 105 9.97 -4.94 -2.22
CA TRP A 105 10.48 -3.62 -1.90
C TRP A 105 11.84 -3.39 -2.59
N GLY A 106 12.00 -2.25 -3.26
CA GLY A 106 13.26 -1.82 -3.86
C GLY A 106 13.22 -1.67 -5.38
N ASN A 107 14.31 -1.14 -5.93
CA ASN A 107 14.43 -0.85 -7.36
C ASN A 107 15.06 -2.04 -8.10
N ASN A 108 14.38 -3.20 -8.09
CA ASN A 108 14.82 -4.31 -8.93
C ASN A 108 14.45 -4.01 -10.38
N THR A 109 15.42 -3.48 -11.12
CA THR A 109 15.27 -3.15 -12.54
C THR A 109 15.63 -4.32 -13.45
N ASN A 110 16.01 -5.48 -12.90
CA ASN A 110 16.36 -6.64 -13.70
C ASN A 110 15.10 -7.30 -14.27
N MET A 111 14.70 -6.85 -15.45
CA MET A 111 13.53 -7.36 -16.17
C MET A 111 13.59 -8.85 -16.53
N THR A 112 14.76 -9.49 -16.37
CA THR A 112 14.91 -10.94 -16.59
C THR A 112 14.58 -11.78 -15.36
N GLU A 113 14.45 -11.16 -14.18
CA GLU A 113 14.11 -11.88 -12.96
C GLU A 113 12.60 -12.17 -12.91
N PRO A 114 12.17 -13.44 -12.87
CA PRO A 114 10.74 -13.77 -12.91
C PRO A 114 9.93 -13.18 -11.76
N SER A 115 10.57 -13.00 -10.59
CA SER A 115 9.93 -12.55 -9.35
C SER A 115 9.26 -11.17 -9.46
N ILE A 116 9.76 -10.30 -10.36
CA ILE A 116 9.18 -8.97 -10.57
C ILE A 116 7.77 -9.04 -11.17
N TYR A 117 7.41 -10.17 -11.77
CA TYR A 117 6.10 -10.41 -12.39
C TYR A 117 5.14 -11.22 -11.51
N ASP A 118 5.57 -11.67 -10.33
CA ASP A 118 4.78 -12.58 -9.47
C ASP A 118 3.37 -12.04 -9.16
N TYR A 119 3.26 -10.75 -8.87
CA TYR A 119 1.95 -10.11 -8.63
C TYR A 119 1.05 -10.17 -9.87
N ALA A 120 1.58 -9.83 -11.05
CA ALA A 120 0.81 -9.85 -12.29
C ALA A 120 0.42 -11.29 -12.69
N ILE A 121 1.31 -12.26 -12.48
CA ILE A 121 1.04 -13.68 -12.69
C ILE A 121 -0.08 -14.15 -11.76
N TRP A 122 -0.01 -13.80 -10.47
CA TRP A 122 -1.05 -14.13 -9.51
C TRP A 122 -2.41 -13.55 -9.91
N VAL A 123 -2.46 -12.27 -10.30
CA VAL A 123 -3.69 -11.62 -10.80
C VAL A 123 -4.23 -12.36 -12.02
N ASN A 124 -3.37 -12.71 -12.98
CA ASN A 124 -3.79 -13.46 -14.16
C ASN A 124 -4.40 -14.83 -13.77
N ASN A 125 -3.81 -15.53 -12.81
CA ASN A 125 -4.32 -16.81 -12.33
C ASN A 125 -5.70 -16.67 -11.67
N VAL A 126 -5.96 -15.60 -10.93
CA VAL A 126 -7.31 -15.32 -10.39
C VAL A 126 -8.35 -15.24 -11.52
N TYR A 127 -8.04 -14.56 -12.63
CA TYR A 127 -8.95 -14.50 -13.78
C TYR A 127 -9.09 -15.85 -14.47
N GLN A 128 -7.99 -16.59 -14.65
CA GLN A 128 -8.01 -17.93 -15.24
C GLN A 128 -8.88 -18.90 -14.42
N ASP A 129 -8.70 -18.92 -13.10
CA ASP A 129 -9.44 -19.79 -12.19
C ASP A 129 -10.93 -19.46 -12.14
N ARG A 130 -11.28 -18.18 -12.30
CA ARG A 130 -12.68 -17.73 -12.33
C ARG A 130 -13.33 -17.95 -13.69
N SER A 131 -12.61 -17.70 -14.79
CA SER A 131 -13.06 -17.90 -16.16
C SER A 131 -11.89 -17.82 -17.14
N ALA A 132 -11.48 -18.99 -17.66
CA ALA A 132 -10.49 -19.08 -18.73
C ALA A 132 -10.86 -18.23 -19.95
N GLN A 133 -12.16 -18.17 -20.29
CA GLN A 133 -12.64 -17.33 -21.39
C GLN A 133 -12.43 -15.83 -21.10
N ALA A 134 -12.71 -15.37 -19.88
CA ALA A 134 -12.49 -13.99 -19.51
C ALA A 134 -11.00 -13.64 -19.58
N SER A 135 -10.12 -14.49 -19.05
CA SER A 135 -8.67 -14.26 -19.13
C SER A 135 -8.16 -14.26 -20.58
N ALA A 136 -8.66 -15.17 -21.44
CA ALA A 136 -8.34 -15.18 -22.87
C ALA A 136 -8.79 -13.90 -23.57
N ASN A 137 -10.00 -13.42 -23.27
CA ASN A 137 -10.53 -12.16 -23.81
C ASN A 137 -9.70 -10.95 -23.35
N THR A 138 -9.29 -10.91 -22.07
CA THR A 138 -8.40 -9.86 -21.55
C THR A 138 -7.06 -9.86 -22.29
N LYS A 139 -6.43 -11.03 -22.47
CA LYS A 139 -5.18 -11.16 -23.23
C LYS A 139 -5.34 -10.71 -24.68
N HIS A 140 -6.44 -11.09 -25.33
CA HIS A 140 -6.76 -10.68 -26.69
C HIS A 140 -6.93 -9.16 -26.80
N ALA A 141 -7.67 -8.54 -25.87
CA ALA A 141 -7.89 -7.09 -25.84
C ALA A 141 -6.58 -6.30 -25.72
N PHE A 142 -5.64 -6.74 -24.86
CA PHE A 142 -4.32 -6.11 -24.78
C PHE A 142 -3.49 -6.28 -26.06
N GLY A 143 -3.56 -7.44 -26.74
CA GLY A 143 -2.91 -7.63 -28.04
C GLY A 143 -3.48 -6.72 -29.14
N VAL A 144 -4.79 -6.53 -29.16
CA VAL A 144 -5.43 -5.56 -30.07
C VAL A 144 -4.97 -4.14 -29.75
N LEU A 145 -4.89 -3.77 -28.48
CA LEU A 145 -4.42 -2.45 -28.06
C LEU A 145 -2.97 -2.19 -28.52
N GLU A 146 -2.07 -3.16 -28.35
CA GLU A 146 -0.67 -3.08 -28.80
C GLU A 146 -0.56 -2.89 -30.32
N GLN A 147 -1.36 -3.63 -31.11
CA GLN A 147 -1.41 -3.48 -32.56
C GLN A 147 -1.87 -2.08 -32.96
N VAL A 148 -2.91 -1.55 -32.30
CA VAL A 148 -3.43 -0.21 -32.60
C VAL A 148 -2.41 0.89 -32.26
N ILE A 149 -1.66 0.74 -31.15
CA ILE A 149 -0.61 1.70 -30.76
C ILE A 149 0.57 1.64 -31.75
N SER A 150 1.03 0.44 -32.12
CA SER A 150 2.21 0.27 -32.99
C SER A 150 1.99 0.68 -34.45
N HIS A 151 0.76 0.58 -34.97
CA HIS A 151 0.45 0.86 -36.38
C HIS A 151 -0.05 2.28 -36.66
N ARG A 152 -0.21 3.13 -35.63
CA ARG A 152 -0.62 4.53 -35.82
C ARG A 152 0.52 5.49 -35.48
N ASN A 153 0.94 6.28 -36.47
CA ASN A 153 1.57 7.57 -36.24
C ASN A 153 0.58 8.43 -35.42
N VAL A 154 0.85 8.54 -34.12
CA VAL A 154 0.39 9.55 -33.15
C VAL A 154 -1.11 9.93 -33.20
N ALA A 155 -1.83 9.50 -32.16
CA ALA A 155 -2.98 10.18 -31.55
C ALA A 155 -4.15 10.57 -32.46
N THR A 156 -5.14 9.67 -32.68
CA THR A 156 -6.53 10.15 -32.91
C THR A 156 -7.64 9.10 -32.87
N SER A 157 -7.39 7.79 -32.68
CA SER A 157 -8.50 6.83 -32.78
C SER A 157 -8.54 5.66 -31.78
N VAL A 158 -7.67 5.62 -30.77
CA VAL A 158 -8.03 4.89 -29.53
C VAL A 158 -9.02 5.80 -28.82
N SER A 159 -10.19 5.91 -29.42
CA SER A 159 -11.17 6.94 -29.17
C SER A 159 -11.88 6.66 -27.85
N ILE A 160 -12.34 7.76 -27.24
CA ILE A 160 -13.38 7.87 -26.22
C ILE A 160 -14.49 6.82 -26.40
N SER A 161 -14.83 6.46 -27.64
CA SER A 161 -15.89 5.50 -27.96
C SER A 161 -15.55 4.03 -27.65
N VAL A 162 -14.28 3.64 -27.61
CA VAL A 162 -13.87 2.24 -27.35
C VAL A 162 -13.52 2.04 -25.88
N PHE A 163 -12.80 3.00 -25.28
CA PHE A 163 -12.31 2.88 -23.90
C PHE A 163 -12.91 3.91 -22.93
N GLY A 164 -13.81 4.78 -23.39
CA GLY A 164 -14.41 5.81 -22.52
C GLY A 164 -13.45 6.92 -22.10
N LEU A 165 -12.28 7.04 -22.72
CA LEU A 165 -11.24 8.01 -22.32
C LEU A 165 -11.69 9.44 -22.60
N ASN A 166 -11.41 10.38 -21.70
CA ASN A 166 -11.73 11.80 -21.94
C ASN A 166 -10.68 12.44 -22.86
N SER A 167 -11.08 13.36 -23.76
CA SER A 167 -10.30 13.89 -24.89
C SER A 167 -8.94 14.52 -24.54
N TYR A 168 -8.70 14.81 -23.26
CA TYR A 168 -7.45 15.39 -22.75
C TYR A 168 -6.28 14.39 -22.67
N CYS A 169 -6.52 13.09 -22.82
CA CYS A 169 -5.48 12.04 -22.80
C CYS A 169 -5.00 11.62 -24.20
N CYS A 170 -5.26 12.41 -25.26
CA CYS A 170 -4.80 12.06 -26.61
C CYS A 170 -3.28 12.22 -26.82
N ASN A 171 -2.55 12.88 -25.92
CA ASN A 171 -1.08 12.85 -25.94
C ASN A 171 -0.57 11.75 -25.00
N LEU A 172 -0.19 10.60 -25.59
CA LEU A 172 0.45 9.48 -24.89
C LEU A 172 1.81 9.84 -24.24
N SER A 173 2.32 11.06 -24.44
CA SER A 173 3.49 11.60 -23.75
C SER A 173 3.33 11.64 -22.22
N CYS A 174 2.10 11.54 -21.69
CA CYS A 174 1.85 11.58 -20.25
C CYS A 174 1.99 10.23 -19.52
N VAL A 175 2.07 9.09 -20.22
CA VAL A 175 2.09 7.76 -19.59
C VAL A 175 3.47 7.09 -19.63
N LEU A 176 4.39 7.61 -20.45
CA LEU A 176 5.75 7.08 -20.61
C LEU A 176 6.76 8.25 -20.61
N SER A 177 7.02 8.80 -19.43
CA SER A 177 8.30 9.47 -19.17
C SER A 177 9.00 8.67 -18.06
N PRO A 178 10.32 8.42 -18.17
CA PRO A 178 11.08 7.61 -17.22
C PRO A 178 11.07 8.18 -15.80
#